data_AF-A0AAD2AVM9-F1
#
_entry.id   AF-A0AAD2AVM9-F1
#
_cell.length_a   1.000
_cell.length_b   1.000
_cell.length_c   1.000
_cell.angle_alpha   90.00
_cell.angle_beta   90.00
_cell.angle_gamma   90.00
#
_symmetry.space_group_name_H-M   'P 1'
#
loop_
_entity.id
_entity.type
_entity.pdbx_description
1 polymer ?
#
loop_
_entity_poly.entity_id
_entity_poly.type
_entity_poly.pdbx_seq_one_letter_code
_entity_poly.pdbx_strand_id
1 'polypeptide(L)'
;MSTIQLTPAQHAILAKAIHSSDGKIDWFPDNVKGGARKKVLEGMFNRALITPDGEGWRIAAEGYDALGMPRPGVQQPTAQFDAELEQDVIAAEATWKQEAKTTPRTRENSKQAEVIRMLKRPEGATIRQICDTTGWQAHTVRGTFAGAFKKKLGLTITSDKPEGGERIYRIA
;
A
#
# COMPACT_ATOMS: atom_id res chain seq x y z
N MET A 1 0.95 22.21 -15.40
CA MET A 1 1.09 22.89 -14.09
C MET A 1 -0.11 23.81 -13.94
N SER A 2 -0.99 23.54 -12.98
CA SER A 2 -2.22 24.32 -12.81
C SER A 2 -1.89 25.64 -12.11
N THR A 3 -1.92 26.75 -12.84
CA THR A 3 -1.72 28.09 -12.28
C THR A 3 -2.90 28.44 -11.37
N ILE A 4 -2.70 28.35 -10.07
CA ILE A 4 -3.69 28.73 -9.05
C ILE A 4 -3.88 30.26 -9.12
N GLN A 5 -5.00 30.71 -9.67
CA GLN A 5 -5.36 32.14 -9.66
C GLN A 5 -5.68 32.59 -8.24
N LEU A 6 -4.81 33.42 -7.68
CA LEU A 6 -4.93 34.00 -6.34
C LEU A 6 -5.57 35.39 -6.44
N THR A 7 -6.42 35.76 -5.48
CA THR A 7 -6.96 37.13 -5.41
C THR A 7 -5.91 38.11 -4.89
N PRO A 8 -6.02 39.43 -5.15
CA PRO A 8 -5.05 40.41 -4.64
C PRO A 8 -4.90 40.38 -3.10
N ALA A 9 -5.99 40.11 -2.38
CA ALA A 9 -5.96 39.96 -0.93
C ALA A 9 -5.19 38.70 -0.49
N GLN A 10 -5.37 37.56 -1.19
CA GLN A 10 -4.65 36.32 -0.90
C GLN A 10 -3.15 36.47 -1.17
N HIS A 11 -2.78 37.10 -2.28
CA HIS A 11 -1.38 37.42 -2.58
C HIS A 11 -0.74 38.28 -1.49
N ALA A 12 -1.43 39.34 -1.04
CA ALA A 12 -0.91 40.22 0.00
C ALA A 12 -0.71 39.51 1.35
N ILE A 13 -1.67 38.66 1.75
CA ILE A 13 -1.59 37.87 2.98
C ILE A 13 -0.40 36.91 2.93
N LEU A 14 -0.30 36.11 1.86
CA LEU A 14 0.79 35.14 1.70
C LEU A 14 2.15 35.85 1.62
N ALA A 15 2.28 36.89 0.80
CA ALA A 15 3.53 37.62 0.66
C ALA A 15 3.98 38.28 1.98
N LYS A 16 3.04 38.82 2.77
CA LYS A 16 3.38 39.43 4.07
C LYS A 16 3.85 38.40 5.07
N ALA A 17 3.18 37.25 5.14
CA ALA A 17 3.52 36.15 6.04
C ALA A 17 4.89 35.52 5.73
N ILE A 18 5.27 35.42 4.46
CA ILE A 18 6.62 34.98 4.07
C ILE A 18 7.70 35.94 4.57
N HIS A 19 7.52 37.25 4.36
CA HIS A 19 8.56 38.23 4.67
C HIS A 19 8.64 38.64 6.15
N SER A 20 7.54 38.50 6.91
CA SER A 20 7.46 39.07 8.27
C SER A 20 7.52 37.99 9.37
N SER A 21 6.98 36.80 9.10
CA SER A 21 6.60 35.85 10.15
C SER A 21 6.96 34.40 9.82
N ASP A 22 7.96 34.20 8.96
CA ASP A 22 8.47 32.88 8.55
C ASP A 22 7.35 31.91 8.10
N GLY A 23 6.38 32.45 7.34
CA GLY A 23 5.23 31.69 6.84
C GLY A 23 4.04 31.61 7.79
N LYS A 24 4.10 32.18 9.00
CA LYS A 24 2.93 32.29 9.90
C LYS A 24 2.00 33.43 9.44
N ILE A 25 0.70 33.16 9.43
CA ILE A 25 -0.33 34.13 9.02
C ILE A 25 -0.90 34.81 10.26
N ASP A 26 -0.35 35.98 10.57
CA ASP A 26 -0.76 36.86 11.67
C ASP A 26 -1.41 38.17 11.18
N TRP A 27 -1.17 38.54 9.93
CA TRP A 27 -1.63 39.80 9.34
C TRP A 27 -2.70 39.63 8.25
N PHE A 28 -3.65 40.58 8.20
CA PHE A 28 -4.70 40.66 7.19
C PHE A 28 -4.89 42.11 6.73
N PRO A 29 -5.19 42.36 5.44
CA PRO A 29 -5.45 43.70 4.92
C PRO A 29 -6.79 44.26 5.43
N ASP A 30 -6.91 45.60 5.47
CA ASP A 30 -8.06 46.31 6.05
C ASP A 30 -9.42 46.00 5.39
N ASN A 31 -9.40 45.49 4.16
CA ASN A 31 -10.58 45.04 3.43
C ASN A 31 -11.06 43.63 3.85
N VAL A 32 -10.37 42.95 4.76
CA VAL A 32 -10.70 41.60 5.24
C VAL A 32 -10.90 41.61 6.76
N LYS A 33 -12.14 41.86 7.20
CA LYS A 33 -12.52 41.94 8.62
C LYS A 33 -13.61 40.93 8.99
N GLY A 34 -13.60 40.48 10.25
CA GLY A 34 -14.64 39.62 10.83
C GLY A 34 -14.91 38.35 10.00
N GLY A 35 -16.15 38.17 9.55
CA GLY A 35 -16.58 36.98 8.79
C GLY A 35 -15.86 36.79 7.44
N ALA A 36 -15.41 37.87 6.80
CA ALA A 36 -14.65 37.80 5.56
C ALA A 36 -13.28 37.12 5.77
N ARG A 37 -12.63 37.36 6.91
CA ARG A 37 -11.37 36.70 7.28
C ARG A 37 -11.52 35.19 7.35
N LYS A 38 -12.60 34.71 7.99
CA LYS A 38 -12.89 33.28 8.09
C LYS A 38 -13.09 32.65 6.71
N LYS A 39 -13.81 33.32 5.81
CA LYS A 39 -14.03 32.85 4.43
C LYS A 39 -12.77 32.83 3.58
N VAL A 40 -11.89 33.82 3.74
CA VAL A 40 -10.60 33.85 3.06
C VAL A 40 -9.70 32.71 3.53
N LEU A 41 -9.61 32.47 4.85
CA LEU A 41 -8.85 31.36 5.42
C LEU A 41 -9.41 30.00 4.98
N GLU A 42 -10.73 29.81 5.06
CA GLU A 42 -11.41 28.59 4.60
C GLU A 42 -11.14 28.32 3.11
N GLY A 43 -11.22 29.35 2.26
CA GLY A 43 -10.93 29.22 0.83
C GLY A 43 -9.45 28.95 0.52
N MET A 44 -8.53 29.52 1.31
CA MET A 44 -7.09 29.25 1.16
C MET A 44 -6.74 27.83 1.64
N PHE A 45 -7.36 27.38 2.73
CA PHE A 45 -7.18 26.02 3.25
C PHE A 45 -7.72 24.95 2.30
N ASN A 46 -8.93 25.15 1.76
CA ASN A 46 -9.53 24.20 0.80
C ASN A 46 -8.72 24.06 -0.49
N ARG A 47 -7.90 25.07 -0.81
CA ARG A 47 -6.97 25.07 -1.96
C ARG A 47 -5.56 24.64 -1.57
N ALA A 48 -5.38 24.12 -0.36
CA ALA A 48 -4.11 23.70 0.23
C ALA A 48 -3.03 24.80 0.28
N LEU A 49 -3.41 26.08 0.21
CA LEU A 49 -2.44 27.19 0.23
C LEU A 49 -1.91 27.46 1.65
N ILE A 50 -2.67 27.06 2.66
CA ILE A 50 -2.36 27.25 4.07
C ILE A 50 -2.73 25.98 4.84
N THR A 51 -2.10 25.76 5.97
CA THR A 51 -2.33 24.64 6.88
C THR A 51 -2.54 25.16 8.31
N PRO A 52 -3.36 24.49 9.15
CA PRO A 52 -3.45 24.83 10.55
C PRO A 52 -2.11 24.56 11.27
N ASP A 53 -1.69 25.50 12.12
CA ASP A 53 -0.45 25.45 12.91
C ASP A 53 -0.76 25.86 14.36
N GLY A 54 -1.19 24.88 15.15
CA GLY A 54 -1.65 25.08 16.52
C GLY A 54 -2.86 26.03 16.59
N GLU A 55 -2.67 27.19 17.21
CA GLU A 55 -3.70 28.24 17.34
C GLU A 55 -3.79 29.17 16.10
N GLY A 56 -2.91 28.98 15.11
CA GLY A 56 -2.79 29.86 13.95
C GLY A 56 -2.83 29.13 12.61
N TRP A 57 -2.48 29.88 11.57
CA TRP A 57 -2.38 29.39 10.21
C TRP A 57 -0.97 29.60 9.71
N ARG A 58 -0.42 28.63 8.96
CA ARG A 58 0.87 28.72 8.29
C ARG A 58 0.70 28.48 6.80
N ILE A 59 1.54 29.09 5.98
CA ILE A 59 1.58 28.85 4.54
C ILE A 59 2.02 27.40 4.28
N ALA A 60 1.29 26.72 3.41
CA ALA A 60 1.61 25.37 2.95
C ALA A 60 2.46 25.39 1.68
N ALA A 61 2.96 24.23 1.25
CA ALA A 61 3.86 24.10 0.10
C ALA A 61 3.28 24.76 -1.17
N GLU A 62 2.00 24.54 -1.42
CA GLU A 62 1.26 25.08 -2.57
C GLU A 62 1.10 26.61 -2.49
N GLY A 63 1.09 27.18 -1.28
CA GLY A 63 1.06 28.63 -1.07
C GLY A 63 2.37 29.31 -1.48
N TYR A 64 3.52 28.65 -1.24
CA TYR A 64 4.82 29.10 -1.73
C TYR A 64 4.93 28.95 -3.25
N ASP A 65 4.49 27.82 -3.79
CA ASP A 65 4.48 27.56 -5.23
C ASP A 65 3.61 28.58 -5.99
N ALA A 66 2.44 28.91 -5.45
CA ALA A 66 1.53 29.88 -6.05
C ALA A 66 2.09 31.31 -6.08
N LEU A 67 3.05 31.63 -5.20
CA LEU A 67 3.80 32.89 -5.22
C LEU A 67 5.14 32.80 -5.96
N GLY A 68 5.50 31.62 -6.47
CA GLY A 68 6.81 31.38 -7.08
C GLY A 68 7.98 31.56 -6.10
N MET A 69 7.73 31.42 -4.79
CA MET A 69 8.72 31.63 -3.74
C MET A 69 9.37 30.31 -3.33
N PRO A 70 10.68 30.31 -3.00
CA PRO A 70 11.35 29.12 -2.50
C PRO A 70 10.78 28.71 -1.14
N ARG A 71 10.49 27.42 -0.96
CA ARG A 71 9.90 26.86 0.26
C ARG A 71 10.92 26.91 1.42
N PRO A 72 10.63 27.57 2.55
CA PRO A 72 11.47 27.52 3.74
C PRO A 72 11.42 26.12 4.35
N GLY A 73 12.58 25.56 4.69
CA GLY A 73 12.66 24.24 5.34
C GLY A 73 12.81 23.05 4.39
N VAL A 74 12.80 23.26 3.06
CA VAL A 74 13.52 22.34 2.18
C VAL A 74 14.99 22.68 2.42
N GLN A 75 15.66 21.94 3.30
CA GLN A 75 17.07 21.63 3.08
C GLN A 75 17.15 21.30 1.59
N GLN A 76 17.78 22.16 0.80
CA GLN A 76 18.12 21.83 -0.58
C GLN A 76 18.63 20.38 -0.54
N PRO A 77 18.17 19.47 -1.41
CA PRO A 77 18.71 18.13 -1.44
C PRO A 77 20.22 18.29 -1.60
N THR A 78 20.96 18.14 -0.50
CA THR A 78 22.41 18.07 -0.55
C THR A 78 22.64 16.79 -1.34
N ALA A 79 23.16 16.93 -2.55
CA ALA A 79 23.35 15.86 -3.53
C ALA A 79 24.09 14.62 -2.98
N GLN A 80 24.61 14.66 -1.75
CA GLN A 80 25.15 13.53 -1.01
C GLN A 80 24.08 12.59 -0.40
N PHE A 81 22.93 13.08 0.06
CA PHE A 81 21.90 12.22 0.67
C PHE A 81 21.06 11.46 -0.37
N ASP A 82 20.89 12.00 -1.57
CA ASP A 82 20.22 11.28 -2.67
C ASP A 82 21.08 10.13 -3.21
N ALA A 83 22.41 10.28 -3.28
CA ALA A 83 23.26 9.22 -3.81
C ALA A 83 23.31 7.99 -2.89
N GLU A 84 23.42 8.18 -1.58
CA GLU A 84 23.46 7.06 -0.62
C GLU A 84 22.08 6.38 -0.51
N LEU A 85 20.99 7.15 -0.52
CA LEU A 85 19.63 6.59 -0.53
C LEU A 85 19.31 5.89 -1.86
N GLU A 86 19.74 6.44 -3.00
CA GLU A 86 19.62 5.74 -4.29
C GLU A 86 20.52 4.51 -4.35
N GLN A 87 21.72 4.51 -3.77
CA GLN A 87 22.56 3.32 -3.68
C GLN A 87 21.92 2.25 -2.78
N ASP A 88 21.31 2.63 -1.67
CA ASP A 88 20.58 1.71 -0.79
C ASP A 88 19.32 1.15 -1.47
N VAL A 89 18.60 1.98 -2.23
CA VAL A 89 17.44 1.55 -3.03
C VAL A 89 17.88 0.63 -4.18
N ILE A 90 18.98 0.93 -4.88
CA ILE A 90 19.56 0.09 -5.92
C ILE A 90 20.10 -1.23 -5.33
N ALA A 91 20.71 -1.20 -4.15
CA ALA A 91 21.18 -2.40 -3.45
C ALA A 91 20.00 -3.26 -2.97
N ALA A 92 18.94 -2.65 -2.45
CA ALA A 92 17.70 -3.35 -2.09
C ALA A 92 17.01 -3.94 -3.33
N GLU A 93 16.92 -3.20 -4.43
CA GLU A 93 16.39 -3.69 -5.71
C GLU A 93 17.26 -4.79 -6.32
N ALA A 94 18.58 -4.69 -6.23
CA ALA A 94 19.51 -5.73 -6.70
C ALA A 94 19.39 -7.01 -5.86
N THR A 95 19.18 -6.88 -4.55
CA THR A 95 18.94 -7.99 -3.63
C THR A 95 17.61 -8.67 -3.95
N TRP A 96 16.53 -7.90 -4.15
CA TRP A 96 15.23 -8.45 -4.55
C TRP A 96 15.24 -9.09 -5.94
N LYS A 97 16.03 -8.56 -6.89
CA LYS A 97 16.17 -9.13 -8.24
C LYS A 97 17.02 -10.41 -8.25
N GLN A 98 17.91 -10.60 -7.28
CA GLN A 98 18.67 -11.84 -7.10
C GLN A 98 17.90 -12.90 -6.30
N GLU A 99 17.10 -12.53 -5.30
CA GLU A 99 16.22 -13.47 -4.58
C GLU A 99 15.09 -14.02 -5.47
N ALA A 100 14.69 -13.29 -6.51
CA ALA A 100 13.76 -13.77 -7.54
C ALA A 100 14.32 -14.91 -8.42
N LYS A 101 15.58 -15.32 -8.23
CA LYS A 101 16.20 -16.48 -8.90
C LYS A 101 16.36 -17.71 -8.02
N THR A 102 15.74 -17.74 -6.84
CA THR A 102 15.33 -19.01 -6.21
C THR A 102 13.95 -19.36 -6.71
N THR A 103 13.85 -20.53 -7.34
CA THR A 103 12.63 -21.20 -7.81
C THR A 103 11.38 -20.82 -7.00
N PRO A 104 10.25 -20.52 -7.64
CA PRO A 104 9.05 -20.07 -6.93
C PRO A 104 8.66 -21.13 -5.90
N ARG A 105 8.92 -20.85 -4.62
CA ARG A 105 8.37 -21.61 -3.49
C ARG A 105 6.89 -21.28 -3.38
N THR A 106 6.18 -21.87 -4.31
CA THR A 106 4.75 -22.11 -4.38
C THR A 106 4.27 -22.59 -3.01
N ARG A 107 3.82 -21.68 -2.14
CA ARG A 107 3.05 -22.04 -0.92
C ARG A 107 1.95 -23.05 -1.25
N GLU A 108 1.38 -22.93 -2.45
CA GLU A 108 0.39 -23.85 -3.00
C GLU A 108 0.96 -25.26 -3.26
N ASN A 109 2.20 -25.38 -3.77
CA ASN A 109 2.87 -26.67 -3.92
C ASN A 109 3.17 -27.31 -2.56
N SER A 110 3.53 -26.52 -1.54
CA SER A 110 3.76 -27.05 -0.19
C SER A 110 2.49 -27.68 0.41
N LYS A 111 1.33 -27.05 0.25
CA LYS A 111 0.05 -27.63 0.71
C LYS A 111 -0.38 -28.82 -0.16
N GLN A 112 -0.20 -28.73 -1.48
CA GLN A 112 -0.46 -29.84 -2.40
C GLN A 112 0.41 -31.07 -2.08
N ALA A 113 1.69 -30.85 -1.80
CA ALA A 113 2.63 -31.91 -1.41
C ALA A 113 2.22 -32.57 -0.09
N GLU A 114 1.73 -31.79 0.89
CA GLU A 114 1.21 -32.34 2.14
C GLU A 114 -0.03 -33.21 1.90
N VAL A 115 -0.96 -32.77 1.05
CA VAL A 115 -2.13 -33.59 0.69
C VAL A 115 -1.73 -34.86 -0.06
N ILE A 116 -0.77 -34.78 -0.98
CA ILE A 116 -0.22 -35.98 -1.65
C ILE A 116 0.38 -36.94 -0.62
N ARG A 117 1.12 -36.43 0.38
CA ARG A 117 1.68 -37.23 1.46
C ARG A 117 0.59 -37.92 2.28
N MET A 118 -0.52 -37.23 2.56
CA MET A 118 -1.68 -37.81 3.25
C MET A 118 -2.34 -38.92 2.41
N LEU A 119 -2.53 -38.70 1.11
CA LEU A 119 -3.16 -39.67 0.20
C LEU A 119 -2.28 -40.88 -0.12
N LYS A 120 -0.96 -40.76 0.01
CA LYS A 120 0.01 -41.87 -0.12
C LYS A 120 0.03 -42.80 1.08
N ARG A 121 -0.56 -42.43 2.21
CA ARG A 121 -0.65 -43.31 3.39
C ARG A 121 -1.52 -44.52 3.05
N PRO A 122 -1.22 -45.72 3.59
CA PRO A 122 -2.01 -46.92 3.32
C PRO A 122 -3.47 -46.76 3.76
N GLU A 123 -3.71 -45.99 4.82
CA GLU A 123 -5.04 -45.66 5.32
C GLU A 123 -5.82 -44.74 4.35
N GLY A 124 -5.12 -43.91 3.57
CA GLY A 124 -5.68 -42.81 2.79
C GLY A 124 -5.98 -41.58 3.63
N ALA A 125 -6.74 -40.64 3.07
CA ALA A 125 -7.21 -39.46 3.79
C ALA A 125 -8.64 -39.10 3.40
N THR A 126 -9.42 -38.63 4.38
CA THR A 126 -10.75 -38.07 4.12
C THR A 126 -10.66 -36.59 3.75
N ILE A 127 -11.69 -36.06 3.09
CA ILE A 127 -11.75 -34.62 2.77
C ILE A 127 -11.67 -33.79 4.06
N ARG A 128 -12.31 -34.23 5.15
CA ARG A 128 -12.30 -33.51 6.42
C ARG A 128 -10.89 -33.42 7.00
N GLN A 129 -10.15 -34.53 7.03
CA GLN A 129 -8.75 -34.54 7.48
C GLN A 129 -7.86 -33.61 6.66
N ILE A 130 -8.07 -33.58 5.34
CA ILE A 130 -7.34 -32.69 4.43
C ILE A 130 -7.69 -31.22 4.71
N CYS A 131 -8.97 -30.91 4.92
CA CYS A 131 -9.41 -29.57 5.31
C CYS A 131 -8.75 -29.13 6.62
N ASP A 132 -8.75 -29.99 7.65
CA ASP A 132 -8.18 -29.72 8.97
C ASP A 132 -6.66 -29.47 8.89
N THR A 133 -5.95 -30.20 8.03
CA THR A 133 -4.49 -30.09 7.89
C THR A 133 -4.06 -28.88 7.04
N THR A 134 -4.83 -28.56 5.98
CA THR A 134 -4.44 -27.54 4.99
C THR A 134 -5.13 -26.19 5.18
N GLY A 135 -6.24 -26.16 5.91
CA GLY A 135 -7.18 -25.04 5.99
C GLY A 135 -8.01 -24.85 4.72
N TRP A 136 -8.02 -25.81 3.79
CA TRP A 136 -8.82 -25.73 2.57
C TRP A 136 -10.29 -26.05 2.83
N GLN A 137 -11.18 -25.44 2.06
CA GLN A 137 -12.58 -25.80 2.03
C GLN A 137 -12.80 -27.05 1.17
N ALA A 138 -13.88 -27.78 1.44
CA ALA A 138 -14.16 -29.06 0.78
C ALA A 138 -14.23 -28.96 -0.76
N HIS A 139 -14.72 -27.84 -1.31
CA HIS A 139 -14.75 -27.62 -2.76
C HIS A 139 -13.37 -27.35 -3.35
N THR A 140 -12.47 -26.71 -2.59
CA THR A 140 -11.07 -26.49 -2.98
C THR A 140 -10.33 -27.82 -3.07
N VAL A 141 -10.49 -28.69 -2.07
CA VAL A 141 -9.90 -30.04 -2.06
C VAL A 141 -10.35 -30.84 -3.29
N ARG A 142 -11.65 -30.82 -3.59
CA ARG A 142 -12.22 -31.49 -4.77
C ARG A 142 -11.67 -30.91 -6.09
N GLY A 143 -11.52 -29.60 -6.18
CA GLY A 143 -10.90 -28.93 -7.31
C GLY A 143 -9.44 -29.33 -7.51
N THR A 144 -8.66 -29.41 -6.43
CA THR A 144 -7.25 -29.82 -6.46
C THR A 144 -7.10 -31.27 -6.90
N PHE A 145 -7.99 -32.18 -6.48
CA PHE A 145 -7.97 -33.58 -6.91
C PHE A 145 -8.18 -33.70 -8.42
N ALA A 146 -9.20 -33.04 -8.96
CA ALA A 146 -9.53 -33.12 -10.39
C ALA A 146 -8.53 -32.38 -11.28
N GLY A 147 -8.06 -31.21 -10.84
CA GLY A 147 -7.19 -30.33 -11.62
C GLY A 147 -5.70 -30.61 -11.40
N ALA A 148 -5.20 -30.30 -10.21
CA ALA A 148 -3.77 -30.38 -9.93
C ALA A 148 -3.29 -31.83 -9.92
N PHE A 149 -4.00 -32.75 -9.24
CA PHE A 149 -3.51 -34.11 -9.07
C PHE A 149 -3.77 -34.97 -10.30
N LYS A 150 -5.00 -35.00 -10.81
CA LYS A 150 -5.34 -35.84 -11.97
C LYS A 150 -4.83 -35.28 -13.30
N LYS A 151 -5.04 -33.98 -13.59
CA LYS A 151 -4.66 -33.38 -14.89
C LYS A 151 -3.21 -32.92 -14.96
N LYS A 152 -2.70 -32.22 -13.92
CA LYS A 152 -1.33 -31.69 -13.96
C LYS A 152 -0.27 -32.72 -13.56
N LEU A 153 -0.52 -33.50 -12.50
CA LEU A 153 0.44 -34.47 -11.97
C LEU A 153 0.20 -35.91 -12.43
N GLY A 154 -0.91 -36.21 -13.12
CA GLY A 154 -1.22 -37.55 -13.62
C GLY A 154 -1.44 -38.60 -12.52
N LEU A 155 -1.77 -38.18 -11.30
CA LEU A 155 -1.96 -39.09 -10.16
C LEU A 155 -3.32 -39.77 -10.23
N THR A 156 -3.33 -41.10 -10.03
CA THR A 156 -4.55 -41.90 -9.96
C THR A 156 -5.08 -41.90 -8.54
N ILE A 157 -6.15 -41.13 -8.31
CA ILE A 157 -6.83 -41.10 -7.00
C ILE A 157 -7.98 -42.10 -6.99
N THR A 158 -7.90 -43.07 -6.09
CA THR A 158 -9.00 -44.00 -5.77
C THR A 158 -9.81 -43.46 -4.60
N SER A 159 -11.11 -43.76 -4.60
CA SER A 159 -12.02 -43.38 -3.52
C SER A 159 -12.76 -44.61 -3.02
N ASP A 160 -12.70 -44.87 -1.72
CA ASP A 160 -13.42 -45.94 -1.05
C ASP A 160 -14.47 -45.33 -0.09
N LYS A 161 -15.65 -45.92 -0.03
CA LYS A 161 -16.70 -45.51 0.91
C LYS A 161 -17.11 -46.73 1.75
N PRO A 162 -16.53 -46.90 2.94
CA PRO A 162 -16.98 -47.96 3.84
C PRO A 162 -18.43 -47.72 4.27
N GLU A 163 -19.17 -48.80 4.55
CA GLU A 163 -20.58 -48.77 4.94
C GLU A 163 -20.78 -47.83 6.15
N GLY A 164 -21.50 -46.73 5.94
CA GLY A 164 -21.76 -45.71 6.97
C GLY A 164 -20.63 -44.71 7.27
N GLY A 165 -19.48 -44.79 6.58
CA GLY A 165 -18.31 -43.93 6.86
C GLY A 165 -18.09 -42.74 5.91
N GLU A 166 -17.12 -41.89 6.28
CA GLU A 166 -16.59 -40.83 5.40
C GLU A 166 -15.87 -41.45 4.19
N ARG A 167 -15.92 -40.78 3.03
CA ARG A 167 -15.17 -41.20 1.84
C ARG A 167 -13.67 -41.03 2.07
N ILE A 168 -12.92 -42.11 1.85
CA ILE A 168 -11.46 -42.17 1.98
C ILE A 168 -10.85 -42.10 0.58
N TYR A 169 -9.83 -41.27 0.41
CA TYR A 169 -9.11 -41.10 -0.85
C TYR A 169 -7.68 -41.61 -0.72
N ARG A 170 -7.19 -42.31 -1.75
CA ARG A 170 -5.83 -42.85 -1.83
C ARG A 170 -5.22 -42.57 -3.20
N ILE A 171 -3.89 -42.47 -3.27
CA ILE A 171 -3.17 -42.51 -4.55
C ILE A 171 -2.80 -43.97 -4.83
N ALA A 172 -3.18 -44.46 -6.01
CA ALA A 172 -2.80 -45.78 -6.53
C ALA A 172 -1.45 -45.72 -7.25
#